data_AF-A0A1H8KZE4-F1
#
_entry.id   AF-A0A1H8KZE4-F1
#
_cell.length_a   1.000
_cell.length_b   1.000
_cell.length_c   1.000
_cell.angle_alpha   90.00
_cell.angle_beta   90.00
_cell.angle_gamma   90.00
#
_symmetry.space_group_name_H-M   'P 1'
#
loop_
_entity.id
_entity.type
_entity.pdbx_description
1 polymer ?
#
loop_
_entity_poly.entity_id
_entity_poly.type
_entity_poly.pdbx_seq_one_letter_code
_entity_poly.pdbx_strand_id
1 'polypeptide(L)' 'MERSGFGEERIIGSLKEHRAGLGARELWRKHGISDATICKWRSRYDGMEVSDARRRKALEAENAKL' A
#
# COMPACT_ATOMS: atom_id res chain seq x y z
N MET A 1 -11.11 -6.69 7.24
CA MET A 1 -11.11 -6.76 5.77
C MET A 1 -10.06 -7.80 5.41
N GLU A 2 -10.48 -8.87 4.77
CA GLU A 2 -9.73 -10.11 4.66
C GLU A 2 -8.33 -9.88 4.07
N ARG A 3 -7.30 -10.45 4.72
CA ARG A 3 -5.87 -10.29 4.40
C ARG A 3 -5.46 -11.06 3.13
N SER A 4 -6.30 -11.03 2.10
CA SER A 4 -6.15 -11.78 0.86
C SER A 4 -6.30 -10.81 -0.29
N GLY A 5 -5.19 -10.18 -0.69
CA GLY A 5 -5.18 -9.28 -1.84
C GLY A 5 -3.80 -8.76 -2.18
N PHE A 6 -3.21 -7.94 -1.32
CA PHE A 6 -1.87 -7.38 -1.50
C PHE A 6 -1.42 -6.88 -0.12
N GLY A 7 -0.22 -7.23 0.34
CA GLY A 7 0.27 -6.75 1.64
C GLY A 7 0.36 -5.21 1.65
N GLU A 8 -0.02 -4.57 2.75
CA GLU A 8 0.00 -3.10 2.88
C GLU A 8 1.38 -2.51 2.60
N GLU A 9 2.44 -3.21 3.01
CA GLU A 9 3.82 -2.89 2.67
C GLU A 9 4.08 -2.86 1.16
N ARG A 10 3.51 -3.80 0.40
CA ARG A 10 3.62 -3.89 -1.06
C ARG A 10 2.82 -2.79 -1.75
N ILE A 11 1.66 -2.44 -1.20
CA ILE A 11 0.82 -1.33 -1.66
C ILE A 11 1.57 -0.02 -1.51
N ILE A 12 2.11 0.26 -0.33
CA ILE A 12 2.81 1.50 -0.04
C ILE A 12 4.14 1.58 -0.81
N GLY A 13 4.86 0.46 -0.95
CA GLY A 13 6.04 0.38 -1.82
C GLY A 13 5.74 0.77 -3.26
N SER A 14 4.65 0.22 -3.83
CA SER A 14 4.21 0.54 -5.19
C SER A 14 3.79 2.02 -5.34
N LEU A 15 3.13 2.59 -4.32
CA LEU A 15 2.80 4.02 -4.29
C LEU A 15 4.03 4.92 -4.20
N LYS A 16 5.06 4.51 -3.46
CA LYS A 16 6.36 5.22 -3.39
C LYS A 16 7.08 5.19 -4.73
N GLU A 17 7.14 4.03 -5.37
CA GLU A 17 7.69 3.88 -6.72
C GLU A 17 6.96 4.79 -7.72
N HIS A 18 5.62 4.80 -7.70
CA HIS A 18 4.83 5.69 -8.54
C HIS A 18 5.10 7.18 -8.25
N ARG A 19 5.20 7.59 -6.98
CA ARG A 19 5.57 8.97 -6.59
C ARG A 19 7.00 9.34 -6.97
N ALA A 20 7.92 8.38 -7.03
CA ALA A 20 9.28 8.57 -7.48
C ALA A 20 9.40 8.79 -9.00
N GLY A 21 8.28 8.77 -9.73
CA GLY A 21 8.23 9.03 -11.17
C GLY A 21 8.22 7.77 -12.02
N LEU A 22 8.11 6.56 -11.43
CA LEU A 22 7.83 5.36 -12.22
C LEU A 22 6.45 5.50 -12.85
N GLY A 23 6.44 5.53 -14.19
CA GLY A 23 5.21 5.63 -14.95
C GLY A 23 4.30 4.42 -14.66
N ALA A 24 2.99 4.67 -14.61
CA ALA A 24 1.98 3.64 -14.35
C ALA A 24 2.18 2.39 -15.23
N ARG A 25 2.60 2.55 -16.49
CA ARG A 25 2.85 1.45 -17.43
C ARG A 25 3.96 0.49 -16.99
N GLU A 26 4.98 0.99 -16.28
CA GLU A 26 6.08 0.19 -15.75
C GLU A 26 5.62 -0.58 -14.50
N LEU A 27 4.85 0.09 -13.63
CA LEU A 27 4.18 -0.53 -12.48
C LEU A 27 3.20 -1.65 -12.90
N TRP A 28 2.45 -1.46 -13.99
CA TRP A 28 1.59 -2.50 -14.55
C TRP A 28 2.40 -3.72 -14.96
N ARG A 29 3.54 -3.54 -15.64
CA ARG A 29 4.37 -4.67 -16.10
C ARG A 29 5.10 -5.37 -14.95
N LYS A 30 5.57 -4.61 -13.96
CA LYS A 30 6.40 -5.12 -12.86
C LYS A 30 5.56 -5.77 -11.76
N HIS A 31 4.38 -5.23 -11.47
CA HIS A 31 3.57 -5.64 -10.33
C HIS A 31 2.13 -6.07 -10.70
N GLY A 32 1.71 -5.91 -11.96
CA GLY A 32 0.33 -6.19 -12.36
C GLY A 32 -0.68 -5.21 -11.78
N ILE A 33 -0.25 -4.00 -11.39
CA ILE A 33 -1.09 -3.03 -10.69
C ILE A 33 -1.62 -2.02 -11.69
N SER A 34 -2.94 -1.98 -11.84
CA SER A 34 -3.59 -1.01 -12.72
C SER A 34 -3.57 0.43 -12.19
N ASP A 35 -3.69 1.42 -13.07
CA ASP A 35 -3.71 2.85 -12.67
C ASP A 35 -4.92 3.13 -11.76
N ALA A 36 -6.07 2.56 -12.10
CA ALA A 36 -7.26 2.58 -11.26
C ALA A 36 -6.99 2.02 -9.85
N THR A 37 -6.15 0.98 -9.73
CA THR A 37 -5.75 0.39 -8.45
C THR A 37 -4.83 1.33 -7.68
N ILE A 38 -3.86 1.97 -8.34
CA ILE A 38 -2.99 3.00 -7.74
C ILE A 38 -3.82 4.19 -7.24
N CYS A 39 -4.78 4.66 -8.02
CA CYS A 39 -5.66 5.76 -7.62
C CYS A 39 -6.49 5.39 -6.37
N LYS A 40 -7.05 4.17 -6.35
CA LYS A 40 -7.81 3.64 -5.20
C LYS A 40 -6.93 3.48 -3.97
N TRP A 41 -5.67 3.07 -4.14
CA TRP A 41 -4.69 2.98 -3.06
C TRP A 41 -4.24 4.35 -2.58
N ARG A 42 -4.01 5.33 -3.46
CA ARG A 42 -3.81 6.72 -3.02
C ARG A 42 -4.98 7.18 -2.16
N SER A 43 -6.23 7.02 -2.59
CA SER A 43 -7.33 7.51 -1.74
C SER A 43 -7.35 6.90 -0.32
N ARG A 44 -6.74 5.73 -0.10
CA ARG A 44 -6.72 5.01 1.17
C ARG A 44 -5.39 5.07 1.95
N TYR A 45 -4.28 5.25 1.24
CA TYR A 45 -2.90 5.20 1.74
C TYR A 45 -2.07 6.45 1.34
N ASP A 46 -2.66 7.43 0.66
CA ASP A 46 -1.98 8.69 0.33
C ASP A 46 -1.69 9.45 1.62
N GLY A 47 -0.43 9.84 1.79
CA GLY A 47 0.08 10.38 3.04
C GLY A 47 0.42 9.33 4.11
N MET A 48 0.21 8.03 3.86
CA MET A 48 0.59 6.96 4.77
C MET A 48 2.00 6.46 4.43
N GLU A 49 2.98 6.63 5.32
CA GLU A 49 4.29 5.99 5.15
C GLU A 49 4.24 4.52 5.57
N VAL A 50 5.21 3.73 5.08
CA VAL A 50 5.38 2.31 5.48
C VAL A 50 5.46 2.19 7.02
N SER A 51 6.00 3.20 7.69
CA SER A 51 6.07 3.33 9.14
C SER A 51 4.68 3.44 9.80
N ASP A 52 3.74 4.16 9.19
CA ASP A 52 2.36 4.28 9.69
C ASP A 52 1.60 2.96 9.54
N ALA A 53 1.79 2.24 8.43
CA ALA A 53 1.20 0.92 8.24
C ALA A 53 1.76 -0.12 9.23
N ARG A 54 3.07 -0.08 9.51
CA ARG A 54 3.67 -0.91 10.57
C ARG A 54 3.12 -0.55 11.95
N ARG A 55 2.97 0.75 12.25
CA ARG A 55 2.41 1.21 13.53
C ARG A 55 0.96 0.78 13.69
N ARG A 56 0.16 0.83 12.62
CA ARG A 56 -1.23 0.35 12.63
C ARG A 56 -1.32 -1.15 12.95
N LYS A 57 -0.46 -1.95 12.30
CA LYS A 57 -0.39 -3.40 12.55
C LYS A 57 0.08 -3.73 13.97
N ALA A 58 1.01 -2.94 14.52
CA ALA A 58 1.46 -3.09 15.90
C ALA A 58 0.36 -2.72 16.91
N LEU A 59 -0.35 -1.61 16.65
CA LEU A 59 -1.50 -1.18 17.47
C LEU A 59 -2.66 -2.18 17.41
N GLU A 60 -2.98 -2.75 16.24
CA GLU A 60 -3.97 -3.82 16.13
C GLU A 60 -3.55 -5.09 16.88
N ALA A 61 -2.25 -5.41 16.88
CA ALA A 61 -1.74 -6.59 17.60
C ALA A 61 -1.77 -6.42 19.13
N GLU A 62 -1.56 -5.21 19.65
CA GLU A 62 -1.75 -4.91 21.07
C GLU A 62 -3.23 -4.85 21.46
N ASN A 63 -4.10 -4.29 20.60
CA ASN A 63 -5.53 -4.22 20.88
C ASN A 63 -6.20 -5.61 20.87
N ALA A 64 -5.70 -6.54 20.05
CA ALA A 64 -6.19 -7.93 20.02
C ALA A 64 -5.69 -8.79 21.20
N LYS A 65 -4.78 -8.29 22.04
CA LYS A 65 -4.26 -8.96 23.23
C LYS A 65 -4.86 -8.46 24.54
N LEU A 66 -5.67 -7.41 24.49
CA LEU A 66 -6.46 -6.87 25.60
C LEU A 66 -7.92 -7.34 25.47
#